data_AF-A0A962I061-F1
#
_entry.id   AF-A0A962I061-F1
#
_cell.length_a   1.000
_cell.length_b   1.000
_cell.length_c   1.000
_cell.angle_alpha   90.00
_cell.angle_beta   90.00
_cell.angle_gamma   90.00
#
_symmetry.space_group_name_H-M   'P 1'
#
loop_
_entity.id
_entity.type
_entity.pdbx_description
1 polymer ?
#
loop_
_entity_poly.entity_id
_entity_poly.type
_entity_poly.pdbx_seq_one_letter_code
_entity_poly.pdbx_strand_id
1 'polypeptide(L)'
;MLRQAPLLLALCLSGGSALACQPVGPLRYVLSHIPSEIGGQDTIRRVEVGAEGCLWVHYPAWDRRAGDWSMQLSGGELAELEQRVQRVSTRHFDTAQLQQGKRQIDAQLQRAPDSRPALSWVAGASRHELQLAPASEQARTLSWTALQHDAQRYEELPELAALWSAVEALMQLSEDARLQPLDRQGGQP
;
A
#
# COMPACT_ATOMS: atom_id res chain seq x y z
N MET A 1 -24.80 61.02 23.06
CA MET A 1 -24.33 60.40 21.79
C MET A 1 -23.10 59.56 22.12
N LEU A 2 -23.26 58.26 22.36
CA LEU A 2 -22.18 57.34 22.72
C LEU A 2 -21.63 56.69 21.45
N ARG A 3 -20.34 56.90 21.19
CA ARG A 3 -19.62 56.33 20.04
C ARG A 3 -19.24 54.88 20.33
N GLN A 4 -19.78 53.94 19.54
CA GLN A 4 -19.36 52.54 19.53
C GLN A 4 -18.02 52.42 18.80
N ALA A 5 -17.01 51.86 19.46
CA ALA A 5 -15.73 51.50 18.86
C ALA A 5 -15.82 50.06 18.31
N PRO A 6 -15.39 49.80 17.05
CA PRO A 6 -15.36 48.45 16.51
C PRO A 6 -14.22 47.66 17.14
N LEU A 7 -14.58 46.62 17.90
CA LEU A 7 -13.67 45.62 18.44
C LEU A 7 -13.21 44.73 17.27
N LEU A 8 -12.03 44.99 16.72
CA LEU A 8 -11.37 44.13 15.74
C LEU A 8 -10.90 42.85 16.45
N LEU A 9 -11.70 41.79 16.35
CA LEU A 9 -11.30 40.43 16.70
C LEU A 9 -10.25 39.97 15.68
N ALA A 10 -8.97 40.10 16.03
CA ALA A 10 -7.89 39.46 15.30
C ALA A 10 -7.96 37.95 15.57
N LEU A 11 -8.59 37.19 14.66
CA LEU A 11 -8.43 35.73 14.62
C LEU A 11 -6.97 35.44 14.32
N CYS A 12 -6.20 35.12 15.36
CA CYS A 12 -4.95 34.40 15.20
C CYS A 12 -5.28 33.02 14.63
N LEU A 13 -5.25 32.90 13.31
CA LEU A 13 -5.08 31.64 12.61
C LEU A 13 -3.70 31.12 13.01
N SER A 14 -3.62 30.43 14.15
CA SER A 14 -2.51 29.57 14.47
C SER A 14 -2.47 28.51 13.38
N GLY A 15 -1.65 28.76 12.35
CA GLY A 15 -1.22 27.78 11.38
C GLY A 15 -0.51 26.69 12.14
N GLY A 16 -1.27 25.70 12.60
CA GLY A 16 -0.71 24.47 13.11
C GLY A 16 0.05 23.85 11.95
N SER A 17 1.37 23.94 12.00
CA SER A 17 2.21 23.02 11.26
C SER A 17 1.69 21.62 11.61
N ALA A 18 1.02 20.98 10.66
CA ALA A 18 0.66 19.59 10.81
C ALA A 18 1.98 18.87 11.03
N LEU A 19 2.23 18.46 12.27
CA LEU A 19 3.44 17.73 12.60
C LEU A 19 3.39 16.47 11.76
N ALA A 20 4.42 16.28 10.94
CA ALA A 20 4.68 15.03 10.28
C ALA A 20 4.49 13.89 11.28
N CYS A 21 3.57 12.97 10.99
CA CYS A 21 3.44 11.79 11.82
C CYS A 21 4.59 10.85 11.45
N GLN A 22 5.18 10.22 12.45
CA GLN A 22 6.10 9.10 12.24
C GLN A 22 5.50 7.90 12.96
N PRO A 23 5.51 6.70 12.38
CA PRO A 23 5.00 5.53 13.07
C PRO A 23 5.79 5.31 14.37
N VAL A 24 5.16 5.56 15.52
CA VAL A 24 5.75 5.38 16.86
C VAL A 24 5.21 4.08 17.44
N GLY A 25 5.89 2.97 17.13
CA GLY A 25 5.61 1.67 17.73
C GLY A 25 5.41 0.57 16.68
N PRO A 26 4.57 -0.43 16.99
CA PRO A 26 4.41 -1.61 16.14
C PRO A 26 3.78 -1.23 14.79
N LEU A 27 4.52 -1.48 13.71
CA LEU A 27 3.94 -1.43 12.36
C LEU A 27 2.84 -2.50 12.24
N ARG A 28 1.72 -2.13 11.62
CA ARG A 28 0.62 -3.05 11.26
C ARG A 28 0.80 -3.65 9.90
N TYR A 29 1.20 -2.83 8.92
CA TYR A 29 1.31 -3.22 7.52
C TYR A 29 2.58 -2.65 6.91
N VAL A 30 3.27 -3.46 6.11
CA VAL A 30 4.36 -3.01 5.25
C VAL A 30 4.11 -3.53 3.85
N LEU A 31 4.00 -2.64 2.88
CA LEU A 31 3.95 -2.97 1.46
C LEU A 31 5.26 -2.55 0.79
N SER A 32 5.92 -3.49 0.13
CA SER A 32 7.02 -3.21 -0.80
C SER A 32 6.53 -3.42 -2.22
N HIS A 33 6.62 -2.37 -3.05
CA HIS A 33 6.40 -2.45 -4.50
C HIS A 33 7.76 -2.48 -5.21
N ILE A 34 8.05 -3.61 -5.84
CA ILE A 34 9.36 -3.93 -6.43
C ILE A 34 9.19 -3.97 -7.95
N PRO A 35 9.70 -2.97 -8.70
CA PRO A 35 9.71 -3.00 -10.16
C PRO A 35 10.56 -4.17 -10.66
N SER A 36 10.12 -4.85 -11.71
CA SER A 36 10.84 -6.03 -12.25
C SER A 36 12.15 -5.71 -12.97
N GLU A 37 12.33 -4.47 -13.41
CA GLU A 37 13.41 -4.09 -14.34
C GLU A 37 14.57 -3.35 -13.66
N ILE A 38 14.45 -3.00 -12.38
CA ILE A 38 15.42 -2.14 -11.68
C ILE A 38 16.01 -2.86 -10.46
N GLY A 39 17.23 -3.35 -10.60
CA GLY A 39 17.99 -3.95 -9.49
C GLY A 39 18.58 -2.88 -8.57
N GLY A 40 18.38 -3.03 -7.25
CA GLY A 40 18.91 -2.13 -6.22
C GLY A 40 17.99 -2.08 -4.99
N GLN A 41 18.49 -1.68 -3.82
CA GLN A 41 17.65 -1.50 -2.63
C GLN A 41 16.83 -0.20 -2.70
N ASP A 42 17.38 0.86 -3.30
CA ASP A 42 16.74 2.17 -3.51
C ASP A 42 15.86 2.21 -4.78
N THR A 43 15.30 1.06 -5.17
CA THR A 43 14.35 0.97 -6.29
C THR A 43 12.95 0.62 -5.82
N ILE A 44 12.82 0.30 -4.52
CA ILE A 44 11.62 -0.22 -3.91
C ILE A 44 10.84 0.95 -3.33
N ARG A 45 9.62 1.15 -3.81
CA ARG A 45 8.67 2.00 -3.09
C ARG A 45 8.14 1.22 -1.90
N ARG A 46 8.15 1.83 -0.71
CA ARG A 46 7.73 1.18 0.52
C ARG A 46 6.65 2.01 1.22
N VAL A 47 5.58 1.35 1.64
CA VAL A 47 4.48 1.94 2.41
C VAL A 47 4.40 1.24 3.74
N GLU A 48 4.44 2.00 4.83
CA GLU A 48 4.34 1.50 6.19
C GLU A 48 3.16 2.15 6.90
N VAL A 49 2.40 1.36 7.65
CA VAL A 49 1.26 1.86 8.42
C VAL A 49 1.41 1.42 9.87
N GLY A 50 1.51 2.40 10.76
CA GLY A 50 1.54 2.21 12.20
C GLY A 50 0.16 1.88 12.79
N ALA A 51 0.13 1.38 14.02
CA ALA A 51 -1.11 1.02 14.70
C ALA A 51 -2.00 2.22 15.06
N GLU A 52 -1.42 3.40 15.13
CA GLU A 52 -2.03 4.70 15.34
C GLU A 52 -2.57 5.33 14.04
N GLY A 53 -2.41 4.66 12.90
CA GLY A 53 -2.83 5.17 11.60
C GLY A 53 -1.86 6.16 10.97
N CYS A 54 -0.64 6.30 11.48
CA CYS A 54 0.39 7.03 10.77
C CYS A 54 0.86 6.22 9.56
N LEU A 55 0.78 6.82 8.38
CA LEU A 55 1.26 6.24 7.14
C LEU A 55 2.56 6.91 6.74
N TRP A 56 3.56 6.10 6.41
CA TRP A 56 4.86 6.51 5.93
C TRP A 56 5.12 5.91 4.54
N VAL A 57 5.67 6.71 3.63
CA VAL A 57 5.99 6.28 2.27
C VAL A 57 7.43 6.66 1.96
N HIS A 58 8.21 5.67 1.55
CA HIS A 58 9.49 5.89 0.89
C HIS A 58 9.31 5.78 -0.61
N TYR A 59 9.67 6.84 -1.33
CA TYR A 59 9.82 6.80 -2.78
C TYR A 59 11.30 6.68 -3.16
N PRO A 60 11.62 5.79 -4.11
CA PRO A 60 12.98 5.58 -4.57
C PRO A 60 13.54 6.82 -5.29
N ALA A 61 14.87 6.95 -5.36
CA ALA A 61 15.54 8.12 -5.90
C ALA A 61 15.18 8.50 -7.35
N TRP A 62 14.69 7.56 -8.15
CA TRP A 62 14.27 7.79 -9.54
C TRP A 62 12.84 8.37 -9.65
N ASP A 63 12.04 8.34 -8.59
CA ASP A 63 10.68 8.88 -8.57
C ASP A 63 10.72 10.43 -8.47
N ARG A 64 9.75 11.11 -9.08
CA ARG A 64 9.63 12.58 -8.96
C ARG A 64 9.36 13.03 -7.53
N ARG A 65 8.77 12.16 -6.70
CA ARG A 65 8.51 12.35 -5.28
C ARG A 65 9.58 11.70 -4.39
N ALA A 66 10.78 11.44 -4.90
CA ALA A 66 11.87 10.78 -4.17
C ALA A 66 12.02 11.29 -2.73
N GLY A 67 12.30 10.35 -1.81
CA GLY A 67 12.44 10.61 -0.39
C GLY A 67 11.27 10.08 0.45
N ASP A 68 11.24 10.50 1.71
CA ASP A 68 10.33 9.97 2.71
C ASP A 68 9.18 10.95 2.95
N TRP A 69 7.97 10.43 3.04
CA TRP A 69 6.73 11.18 3.18
C TRP A 69 5.86 10.58 4.27
N SER A 70 5.00 11.40 4.86
CA SER A 70 4.06 10.93 5.87
C SER A 70 2.69 11.60 5.76
N MET A 71 1.68 10.91 6.26
CA MET A 71 0.38 11.49 6.57
C MET A 71 -0.33 10.70 7.67
N GLN A 72 -1.20 11.38 8.40
CA GLN A 72 -2.09 10.74 9.36
C GLN A 72 -3.36 10.26 8.64
N LEU A 73 -3.63 8.95 8.70
CA LEU A 73 -4.92 8.41 8.26
C LEU A 73 -6.02 8.83 9.24
N SER A 74 -7.19 9.15 8.70
CA SER A 74 -8.39 9.25 9.52
C SER A 74 -8.80 7.88 10.05
N GLY A 75 -9.58 7.85 11.13
CA GLY A 75 -10.08 6.59 11.68
C GLY A 75 -10.91 5.76 10.69
N GLY A 76 -11.63 6.42 9.77
CA GLY A 76 -12.39 5.74 8.71
C GLY A 76 -11.49 5.08 7.67
N GLU A 77 -10.42 5.75 7.25
CA GLU A 77 -9.44 5.22 6.29
C GLU A 77 -8.67 4.03 6.86
N LEU A 78 -8.25 4.14 8.13
CA LEU A 78 -7.61 3.03 8.82
C LEU A 78 -8.55 1.83 8.92
N ALA A 79 -9.81 2.04 9.33
CA ALA A 79 -10.79 0.96 9.43
C ALA A 79 -11.09 0.30 8.07
N GLU A 80 -11.17 1.07 6.99
CA GLU A 80 -11.36 0.54 5.64
C GLU A 80 -10.16 -0.31 5.20
N LEU A 81 -8.93 0.18 5.43
CA LEU A 81 -7.71 -0.56 5.15
C LEU A 81 -7.67 -1.87 5.94
N GLU A 82 -7.98 -1.82 7.24
CA GLU A 82 -8.05 -2.99 8.11
C GLU A 82 -9.05 -4.02 7.58
N GLN A 83 -10.24 -3.60 7.14
CA GLN A 83 -11.22 -4.52 6.56
C GLN A 83 -10.72 -5.20 5.28
N ARG A 84 -10.04 -4.45 4.39
CA ARG A 84 -9.46 -5.01 3.16
C ARG A 84 -8.36 -6.03 3.46
N VAL A 85 -7.46 -5.70 4.39
CA VAL A 85 -6.38 -6.59 4.81
C VAL A 85 -6.90 -7.79 5.59
N GLN A 86 -7.93 -7.62 6.42
CA GLN A 86 -8.53 -8.71 7.20
C GLN A 86 -9.06 -9.83 6.29
N ARG A 87 -9.63 -9.50 5.12
CA ARG A 87 -10.08 -10.50 4.12
C ARG A 87 -8.93 -11.36 3.60
N VAL A 88 -7.72 -10.81 3.54
CA VAL A 88 -6.50 -11.54 3.16
C VAL A 88 -6.00 -12.42 4.31
N SER A 89 -6.06 -11.92 5.55
CA SER A 89 -5.57 -12.66 6.73
C SER A 89 -6.47 -13.82 7.18
N THR A 90 -7.79 -13.67 7.04
CA THR A 90 -8.80 -14.64 7.53
C THR A 90 -8.95 -15.84 6.61
N ARG A 91 -8.77 -15.63 5.30
CA ARG A 91 -8.61 -16.72 4.34
C ARG A 91 -7.18 -17.20 4.47
N HIS A 92 -6.96 -18.48 4.69
CA HIS A 92 -5.61 -19.03 4.81
C HIS A 92 -4.88 -18.83 3.47
N PHE A 93 -4.24 -17.66 3.28
CA PHE A 93 -3.62 -17.25 2.02
C PHE A 93 -2.37 -18.09 1.73
N ASP A 94 -2.57 -19.29 1.21
CA ASP A 94 -1.48 -20.19 0.87
C ASP A 94 -1.03 -19.90 -0.56
N THR A 95 0.11 -19.23 -0.69
CA THR A 95 0.72 -18.92 -1.99
C THR A 95 0.93 -20.19 -2.83
N ALA A 96 1.32 -21.32 -2.23
CA ALA A 96 1.53 -22.56 -2.96
C ALA A 96 0.19 -23.13 -3.48
N GLN A 97 -0.86 -23.08 -2.67
CA GLN A 97 -2.21 -23.50 -3.07
C GLN A 97 -2.74 -22.62 -4.21
N LEU A 98 -2.58 -21.30 -4.14
CA LEU A 98 -3.01 -20.38 -5.19
C LEU A 98 -2.24 -20.59 -6.49
N GLN A 99 -0.93 -20.82 -6.41
CA GLN A 99 -0.12 -21.17 -7.59
C GLN A 99 -0.56 -22.51 -8.20
N GLN A 100 -0.98 -23.47 -7.38
CA GLN A 100 -1.57 -24.72 -7.89
C GLN A 100 -2.93 -24.49 -8.55
N GLY A 101 -3.80 -23.68 -7.94
CA GLY A 101 -5.09 -23.30 -8.52
C GLY A 101 -4.94 -22.64 -9.89
N LYS A 102 -4.00 -21.70 -10.03
CA LYS A 102 -3.66 -21.09 -11.33
C LYS A 102 -3.27 -22.12 -12.38
N ARG A 103 -2.36 -23.04 -12.04
CA ARG A 103 -1.93 -24.11 -12.96
C ARG A 103 -3.10 -25.00 -13.38
N GLN A 104 -4.05 -25.27 -12.49
CA GLN A 104 -5.24 -26.07 -12.81
C GLN A 104 -6.17 -25.33 -13.77
N ILE A 105 -6.43 -24.04 -13.54
CA ILE A 105 -7.24 -23.20 -14.44
C ILE A 105 -6.56 -23.10 -15.81
N ASP A 106 -5.26 -22.82 -15.85
CA ASP A 106 -4.51 -22.76 -17.11
C ASP A 106 -4.56 -24.08 -17.88
N ALA A 107 -4.42 -25.22 -17.19
CA ALA A 107 -4.53 -26.55 -17.80
C ALA A 107 -5.94 -26.84 -18.35
N GLN A 108 -6.99 -26.33 -17.70
CA GLN A 108 -8.36 -26.43 -18.21
C GLN A 108 -8.56 -25.56 -19.46
N LEU A 109 -8.05 -24.32 -19.44
CA LEU A 109 -8.13 -23.40 -20.57
C LEU A 109 -7.37 -23.91 -21.80
N GLN A 110 -6.21 -24.53 -21.63
CA GLN A 110 -5.47 -25.15 -22.74
C GLN A 110 -6.23 -26.30 -23.42
N ARG A 111 -7.16 -26.96 -22.71
CA ARG A 111 -8.00 -28.03 -23.26
C ARG A 111 -9.25 -27.50 -23.98
N ALA A 112 -9.55 -26.21 -23.88
CA ALA A 112 -10.68 -25.54 -24.52
C ALA A 112 -10.18 -24.48 -25.53
N PRO A 113 -9.71 -24.90 -26.73
CA PRO A 113 -8.98 -24.05 -27.65
C PRO A 113 -9.75 -22.81 -28.19
N ASP A 114 -11.08 -22.78 -28.04
CA ASP A 114 -11.93 -21.82 -28.78
C ASP A 114 -12.41 -20.59 -27.99
N SER A 115 -11.94 -20.29 -26.78
CA SER A 115 -12.66 -19.26 -25.98
C SER A 115 -11.91 -18.24 -25.12
N ARG A 116 -10.56 -18.21 -25.04
CA ARG A 116 -9.86 -17.09 -24.36
C ARG A 116 -8.55 -16.69 -25.05
N PRO A 117 -8.22 -15.38 -25.13
CA PRO A 117 -6.98 -14.90 -25.73
C PRO A 117 -5.75 -15.54 -25.08
N ALA A 118 -4.72 -15.77 -25.89
CA ALA A 118 -3.49 -16.46 -25.52
C ALA A 118 -2.79 -15.85 -24.29
N LEU A 119 -2.13 -16.71 -23.52
CA LEU A 119 -1.26 -16.37 -22.38
C LEU A 119 -0.18 -15.33 -22.79
N SER A 120 -0.45 -14.04 -22.65
CA SER A 120 0.60 -13.03 -22.70
C SER A 120 1.31 -13.00 -21.35
N TRP A 121 2.55 -13.48 -21.29
CA TRP A 121 3.43 -13.20 -20.17
C TRP A 121 3.57 -11.69 -20.03
N VAL A 122 3.25 -11.14 -18.86
CA VAL A 122 3.43 -9.71 -18.59
C VAL A 122 4.92 -9.49 -18.31
N ALA A 123 5.68 -9.28 -19.38
CA ALA A 123 7.03 -8.76 -19.28
C ALA A 123 7.00 -7.47 -18.46
N GLY A 124 7.92 -7.32 -17.51
CA GLY A 124 7.96 -6.09 -16.72
C GLY A 124 6.99 -6.06 -15.52
N ALA A 125 6.40 -7.19 -15.10
CA ALA A 125 5.43 -7.18 -14.01
C ALA A 125 6.07 -6.95 -12.63
N SER A 126 5.60 -5.91 -11.92
CA SER A 126 6.03 -5.63 -10.55
C SER A 126 5.70 -6.78 -9.58
N ARG A 127 6.59 -6.97 -8.60
CA ARG A 127 6.38 -7.83 -7.44
C ARG A 127 5.89 -6.99 -6.26
N HIS A 128 4.90 -7.51 -5.55
CA HIS A 128 4.38 -6.91 -4.33
C HIS A 128 4.70 -7.84 -3.16
N GLU A 129 5.22 -7.28 -2.07
CA GLU A 129 5.40 -7.99 -0.81
C GLU A 129 4.60 -7.26 0.27
N LEU A 130 3.56 -7.91 0.79
CA LEU A 130 2.72 -7.40 1.86
C LEU A 130 3.03 -8.15 3.15
N GLN A 131 3.55 -7.45 4.15
CA GLN A 131 3.79 -7.98 5.49
C GLN A 131 2.63 -7.61 6.41
N LEU A 132 2.08 -8.61 7.07
CA LEU A 132 0.97 -8.48 8.02
C LEU A 132 1.49 -8.60 9.47
N ALA A 133 1.13 -7.62 10.30
CA ALA A 133 1.42 -7.55 11.74
C ALA A 133 2.91 -7.76 12.15
N PRO A 134 3.84 -6.88 11.74
CA PRO A 134 5.27 -6.99 12.05
C PRO A 134 5.71 -7.08 13.52
N ALA A 135 4.84 -6.89 14.52
CA ALA A 135 5.29 -6.50 15.85
C ALA A 135 4.98 -7.44 17.04
N SER A 136 4.28 -8.56 16.88
CA SER A 136 4.13 -9.53 18.00
C SER A 136 3.73 -10.95 17.62
N GLU A 137 3.25 -11.18 16.39
CA GLU A 137 3.03 -12.51 15.84
C GLU A 137 4.08 -12.78 14.75
N GLN A 138 4.21 -14.04 14.32
CA GLN A 138 5.08 -14.38 13.18
C GLN A 138 4.63 -13.57 11.96
N ALA A 139 5.33 -12.47 11.69
CA ALA A 139 5.03 -11.57 10.59
C ALA A 139 4.89 -12.38 9.30
N ARG A 140 3.71 -12.35 8.70
CA ARG A 140 3.43 -13.12 7.49
C ARG A 140 3.68 -12.23 6.28
N THR A 141 4.65 -12.62 5.47
CA THR A 141 4.93 -11.94 4.20
C THR A 141 4.24 -12.67 3.05
N LEU A 142 3.39 -11.95 2.33
CA LEU A 142 2.73 -12.41 1.11
C LEU A 142 3.46 -11.79 -0.08
N SER A 143 4.13 -12.61 -0.88
CA SER A 143 4.87 -12.16 -2.08
C SER A 143 4.17 -12.63 -3.34
N TRP A 144 3.89 -11.72 -4.26
CA TRP A 144 3.22 -12.03 -5.53
C TRP A 144 3.67 -11.12 -6.68
N THR A 145 4.00 -11.73 -7.82
CA THR A 145 4.36 -11.02 -9.06
C THR A 145 3.15 -10.95 -9.99
N ALA A 146 2.96 -9.83 -10.68
CA ALA A 146 1.84 -9.62 -11.61
C ALA A 146 0.46 -9.70 -10.94
N LEU A 147 0.36 -9.29 -9.67
CA LEU A 147 -0.84 -9.47 -8.85
C LEU A 147 -2.12 -8.87 -9.47
N GLN A 148 -2.05 -7.64 -10.00
CA GLN A 148 -3.20 -7.00 -10.65
C GLN A 148 -3.75 -7.84 -11.81
N HIS A 149 -2.85 -8.29 -12.69
CA HIS A 149 -3.20 -9.09 -13.86
C HIS A 149 -3.78 -10.45 -13.41
N ASP A 150 -3.17 -11.11 -12.44
CA ASP A 150 -3.64 -12.39 -11.95
C ASP A 150 -5.00 -12.28 -11.24
N ALA A 151 -5.23 -11.22 -10.46
CA ALA A 151 -6.51 -10.98 -9.80
C ALA A 151 -7.66 -10.78 -10.79
N GLN A 152 -7.39 -10.19 -11.96
CA GLN A 152 -8.38 -10.02 -13.05
C GLN A 152 -8.57 -11.30 -13.87
N ARG A 153 -7.49 -12.07 -14.07
CA ARG A 153 -7.51 -13.24 -14.95
C ARG A 153 -8.10 -14.48 -14.28
N TYR A 154 -7.80 -14.70 -12.99
CA TYR A 154 -8.21 -15.88 -12.24
C TYR A 154 -9.31 -15.50 -11.26
N GLU A 155 -10.46 -15.03 -11.78
CA GLU A 155 -11.61 -14.59 -10.98
C GLU A 155 -12.14 -15.71 -10.05
N GLU A 156 -11.91 -16.96 -10.41
CA GLU A 156 -12.24 -18.14 -9.61
C GLU A 156 -11.37 -18.31 -8.35
N LEU A 157 -10.30 -17.52 -8.21
CA LEU A 157 -9.41 -17.45 -7.05
C LEU A 157 -9.64 -16.12 -6.30
N PRO A 158 -10.74 -15.99 -5.52
CA PRO A 158 -11.12 -14.73 -4.87
C PRO A 158 -10.09 -14.20 -3.88
N GLU A 159 -9.16 -15.04 -3.41
CA GLU A 159 -8.03 -14.65 -2.59
C GLU A 159 -7.10 -13.69 -3.33
N LEU A 160 -6.89 -13.87 -4.65
CA LEU A 160 -6.07 -12.96 -5.46
C LEU A 160 -6.71 -11.58 -5.57
N ALA A 161 -8.03 -11.54 -5.77
CA ALA A 161 -8.79 -10.30 -5.76
C ALA A 161 -8.74 -9.60 -4.39
N ALA A 162 -8.83 -10.36 -3.29
CA ALA A 162 -8.69 -9.81 -1.94
C ALA A 162 -7.28 -9.23 -1.69
N LEU A 163 -6.22 -9.95 -2.09
CA LEU A 163 -4.85 -9.46 -1.96
C LEU A 163 -4.62 -8.22 -2.83
N TRP A 164 -5.08 -8.24 -4.09
CA TRP A 164 -4.99 -7.07 -4.96
C TRP A 164 -5.72 -5.87 -4.36
N SER A 165 -6.94 -6.05 -3.84
CA SER A 165 -7.66 -4.96 -3.20
C SER A 165 -6.93 -4.36 -2.00
N ALA A 166 -6.19 -5.15 -1.21
CA ALA A 166 -5.42 -4.64 -0.08
C ALA A 166 -4.17 -3.88 -0.56
N VAL A 167 -3.46 -4.43 -1.54
CA VAL A 167 -2.28 -3.80 -2.17
C VAL A 167 -2.67 -2.48 -2.86
N GLU A 168 -3.74 -2.49 -3.64
CA GLU A 168 -4.26 -1.31 -4.35
C GLU A 168 -4.62 -0.20 -3.38
N ALA A 169 -5.28 -0.50 -2.25
CA ALA A 169 -5.61 0.50 -1.24
C ALA A 169 -4.35 1.16 -0.65
N LEU A 170 -3.32 0.38 -0.31
CA LEU A 170 -2.04 0.92 0.17
C LEU A 170 -1.32 1.74 -0.90
N MET A 171 -1.36 1.30 -2.17
CA MET A 171 -0.79 2.06 -3.28
C MET A 171 -1.54 3.37 -3.52
N GLN A 172 -2.87 3.39 -3.43
CA GLN A 172 -3.68 4.61 -3.55
C GLN A 172 -3.38 5.59 -2.42
N LEU A 173 -3.27 5.12 -1.18
CA LEU A 173 -2.84 5.95 -0.06
C LEU A 173 -1.43 6.50 -0.27
N SER A 174 -0.54 5.73 -0.90
CA SER A 174 0.79 6.20 -1.28
C SER A 174 0.80 7.26 -2.39
N GLU A 175 -0.35 7.62 -2.96
CA GLU A 175 -0.46 8.71 -3.94
C GLU A 175 -1.32 9.87 -3.44
N ASP A 176 -1.75 9.82 -2.17
CA ASP A 176 -2.62 10.83 -1.59
C ASP A 176 -1.96 12.22 -1.56
N ALA A 177 -2.75 13.25 -1.86
CA ALA A 177 -2.30 14.64 -1.92
C ALA A 177 -1.99 15.23 -0.52
N ARG A 178 -2.46 14.60 0.56
CA ARG A 178 -2.19 15.02 1.94
C ARG A 178 -0.80 14.60 2.43
N LEU A 179 -0.11 13.72 1.71
CA LEU A 179 1.27 13.34 2.03
C LEU A 179 2.16 14.58 2.10
N GLN A 180 2.90 14.70 3.20
CA GLN A 180 3.87 15.77 3.41
C GLN A 180 5.28 15.19 3.42
N PRO A 181 6.26 15.88 2.82
CA PRO A 181 7.64 15.42 2.86
C PRO A 181 8.13 15.45 4.30
N LEU A 182 8.82 14.39 4.70
CA LEU A 182 9.60 14.40 5.92
C LEU A 182 10.88 15.16 5.61
N ASP A 183 10.97 16.40 6.07
CA ASP A 183 12.25 17.10 6.07
C ASP A 183 13.26 16.22 6.79
N ARG A 184 14.35 15.85 6.10
CA ARG A 184 15.53 15.24 6.74
C ARG A 184 16.14 16.26 7.68
N GLN A 185 15.55 16.44 8.86
CA GLN A 185 16.17 17.19 9.94
C GLN A 185 17.30 16.33 10.52
N GLY A 186 18.47 16.41 9.87
CA GLY A 186 19.78 16.06 10.42
C GLY A 186 20.02 14.58 10.75
N GLY A 187 20.67 13.86 9.85
CA GLY A 187 21.27 12.57 10.15
C GLY A 187 21.81 11.90 8.90
N GLN A 188 23.13 11.99 8.73
CA GLN A 188 23.91 11.52 7.58
C GLN A 188 23.77 10.02 7.25
N PRO A 189 24.16 9.61 6.02
CA PRO A 189 24.13 8.22 5.55
C PRO A 189 24.98 7.25 6.39
#